data_AF-A0A7U8GRT3-F1
#
_entry.id   AF-A0A7U8GRT3-F1
#
_cell.length_a   1.000
_cell.length_b   1.000
_cell.length_c   1.000
_cell.angle_alpha   90.00
_cell.angle_beta   90.00
_cell.angle_gamma   90.00
#
_symmetry.space_group_name_H-M   'P 1'
#
loop_
_entity.id
_entity.type
_entity.pdbx_description
1 polymer ?
#
loop_
_entity_poly.entity_id
_entity_poly.type
_entity_poly.pdbx_seq_one_letter_code
_entity_poly.pdbx_strand_id
1 'polypeptide(L)'
;MTDPAKGKNTLLLQIAGILVVVAGLGSALYLPKLLQDAPPQSRSLPTAPRCDLNNSSCLAQDKSQSISLSIDTDSIHSAKALPFIVTLADIKAEQVMVDLQGKEMFMGLNQVMMKPVPGTDNQWQADVTLAVCTTGTMTWVATIKTEANGVITDAAFEFDAQ
;
A
#
# COMPACT_ATOMS: atom_id res chain seq x y z
N MET A 1 -47.09 -53.29 23.45
CA MET A 1 -47.23 -51.82 23.55
C MET A 1 -45.90 -51.19 23.15
N THR A 2 -45.71 -50.93 21.86
CA THR A 2 -44.53 -50.24 21.32
C THR A 2 -44.93 -48.80 21.04
N ASP A 3 -44.32 -47.86 21.75
CA ASP A 3 -44.62 -46.43 21.67
C ASP A 3 -43.87 -45.79 20.48
N PRO A 4 -44.55 -45.40 19.40
CA PRO A 4 -43.92 -44.92 18.17
C PRO A 4 -43.48 -43.44 18.26
N ALA A 5 -43.75 -42.75 19.38
CA ALA A 5 -43.54 -41.32 19.49
C ALA A 5 -42.09 -40.89 19.79
N LYS A 6 -41.28 -41.76 20.43
CA LYS A 6 -39.94 -41.38 20.94
C LYS A 6 -38.89 -41.21 19.84
N GLY A 7 -38.91 -42.04 18.80
CA GLY A 7 -37.92 -41.99 17.71
C GLY A 7 -38.07 -40.77 16.79
N LYS A 8 -39.31 -40.30 16.61
CA LYS A 8 -39.62 -39.19 15.69
C LYS A 8 -39.14 -37.84 16.22
N ASN A 9 -39.26 -37.59 17.51
CA ASN A 9 -38.82 -36.33 18.13
C ASN A 9 -37.29 -36.22 18.20
N THR A 10 -36.58 -37.32 18.47
CA THR A 10 -35.10 -37.33 18.44
C THR A 10 -34.58 -37.12 17.02
N LEU A 11 -35.22 -37.71 16.01
CA LEU A 11 -34.87 -37.49 14.61
C LEU A 11 -35.11 -36.04 14.17
N LEU A 12 -36.24 -35.44 14.57
CA LEU A 12 -36.56 -34.04 14.28
C LEU A 12 -35.55 -33.08 14.94
N LEU A 13 -35.14 -33.36 16.19
CA LEU A 13 -34.11 -32.59 16.90
C LEU A 13 -32.74 -32.67 16.22
N GLN A 14 -32.34 -33.86 15.72
CA GLN A 14 -31.09 -34.03 14.99
C GLN A 14 -31.11 -33.30 13.65
N ILE A 15 -32.22 -33.38 12.90
CA ILE A 15 -32.38 -32.66 11.63
C ILE A 15 -32.32 -31.14 11.86
N ALA A 16 -33.00 -30.64 12.90
CA ALA A 16 -32.95 -29.23 13.27
C ALA A 16 -31.52 -28.79 13.64
N GLY A 17 -30.80 -29.60 14.42
CA GLY A 17 -29.41 -29.33 14.77
C GLY A 17 -28.49 -29.26 13.54
N ILE A 18 -28.64 -30.21 12.62
CA ILE A 18 -27.86 -30.23 11.37
C ILE A 18 -28.18 -29.00 10.51
N LEU A 19 -29.45 -28.63 10.38
CA LEU A 19 -29.86 -27.43 9.61
C LEU A 19 -29.26 -26.14 10.19
N VAL A 20 -29.25 -25.99 11.51
CA VAL A 20 -28.64 -24.82 12.18
C VAL A 20 -27.14 -24.78 11.95
N VAL A 21 -26.46 -25.93 12.04
CA VAL A 21 -25.01 -26.02 11.79
C VAL A 21 -24.69 -25.71 10.32
N VAL A 22 -25.45 -26.25 9.38
CA VAL A 22 -25.27 -25.98 7.94
C VAL A 22 -25.56 -24.52 7.61
N ALA A 23 -26.61 -23.93 8.17
CA ALA A 23 -26.92 -22.51 7.99
C ALA A 23 -25.85 -21.60 8.61
N GLY A 24 -25.34 -21.96 9.80
CA GLY A 24 -24.25 -21.24 10.47
C GLY A 24 -22.92 -21.33 9.74
N LEU A 25 -22.57 -22.51 9.22
CA LEU A 25 -21.39 -22.68 8.37
C LEU A 25 -21.55 -21.96 7.03
N GLY A 26 -22.73 -22.05 6.42
CA GLY A 26 -23.06 -21.37 5.18
C GLY A 26 -22.93 -19.86 5.32
N SER A 27 -23.49 -19.27 6.37
CA SER A 27 -23.38 -17.83 6.64
C SER A 27 -21.93 -17.43 6.96
N ALA A 28 -21.22 -18.17 7.80
CA ALA A 28 -19.81 -17.89 8.12
C ALA A 28 -18.89 -17.92 6.89
N LEU A 29 -19.19 -18.77 5.90
CA LEU A 29 -18.40 -18.88 4.67
C LEU A 29 -18.84 -17.91 3.56
N TYR A 30 -20.13 -17.55 3.51
CA TYR A 30 -20.68 -16.71 2.44
C TYR A 30 -20.65 -15.22 2.78
N LEU A 31 -20.81 -14.86 4.06
CA LEU A 31 -20.83 -13.47 4.51
C LEU A 31 -19.53 -12.72 4.20
N PRO A 32 -18.32 -13.28 4.37
CA PRO A 32 -17.08 -12.60 3.98
C PRO A 32 -17.00 -12.31 2.48
N LYS A 33 -17.55 -13.18 1.62
CA LYS A 33 -17.59 -12.94 0.17
C LYS A 33 -18.56 -11.83 -0.23
N LEU A 34 -19.60 -11.61 0.57
CA LEU A 34 -20.57 -10.54 0.35
C LEU A 34 -20.09 -9.20 0.92
N LEU A 35 -19.24 -9.24 1.95
CA LEU A 35 -18.61 -8.07 2.59
C LEU A 35 -17.22 -7.75 2.04
N GLN A 36 -16.64 -8.60 1.19
CA GLN A 36 -15.42 -8.28 0.48
C GLN A 36 -15.75 -7.23 -0.58
N ASP A 37 -15.58 -5.97 -0.18
CA ASP A 37 -15.35 -4.89 -1.13
C ASP A 37 -14.28 -5.35 -2.12
N ALA A 38 -14.51 -5.10 -3.41
CA ALA A 38 -13.65 -5.60 -4.49
C ALA A 38 -12.16 -5.40 -4.14
N PRO A 39 -11.27 -6.36 -4.50
CA PRO A 39 -9.85 -6.23 -4.19
C PRO A 39 -9.36 -4.84 -4.62
N PRO A 40 -8.60 -4.14 -3.76
CA PRO A 40 -8.22 -2.75 -4.00
C PRO A 40 -7.59 -2.67 -5.38
N GLN A 41 -8.16 -1.82 -6.24
CA GLN A 41 -7.63 -1.64 -7.58
C GLN A 41 -6.24 -1.04 -7.43
N SER A 42 -5.22 -1.78 -7.86
CA SER A 42 -3.85 -1.30 -7.89
C SER A 42 -3.47 -0.83 -9.29
N ARG A 43 -2.83 0.34 -9.38
CA ARG A 43 -2.29 0.90 -10.62
C ARG A 43 -0.85 1.33 -10.37
N SER A 44 0.03 0.98 -11.31
CA SER A 44 1.42 1.45 -11.29
C SER A 44 1.65 2.45 -12.42
N LEU A 45 2.27 3.60 -12.10
CA LEU A 45 2.63 4.62 -13.07
C LEU A 45 4.06 4.42 -13.57
N PRO A 46 4.29 4.45 -14.88
CA PRO A 46 5.64 4.34 -15.42
C PRO A 46 6.45 5.61 -15.13
N THR A 47 7.63 5.43 -14.56
CA THR A 47 8.60 6.50 -14.30
C THR A 47 9.34 6.88 -15.58
N ALA A 48 9.59 8.17 -15.76
CA ALA A 48 10.34 8.68 -16.91
C ALA A 48 11.74 8.01 -17.00
N PRO A 49 12.18 7.61 -18.21
CA PRO A 49 13.49 7.00 -18.39
C PRO A 49 14.60 8.01 -18.06
N ARG A 50 15.64 7.55 -17.36
CA ARG A 50 16.79 8.36 -16.90
C ARG A 50 16.40 9.48 -15.91
N CYS A 51 15.38 9.21 -15.08
CA CYS A 51 15.15 9.98 -13.87
C CYS A 51 16.36 9.85 -12.93
N ASP A 52 16.85 10.99 -12.42
CA ASP A 52 17.87 11.04 -11.38
C ASP A 52 17.47 12.05 -10.28
N LEU A 53 17.05 11.50 -9.14
CA LEU A 53 16.62 12.28 -7.98
C LEU A 53 17.75 13.08 -7.30
N ASN A 54 19.03 12.80 -7.61
CA ASN A 54 20.14 13.61 -7.11
C ASN A 54 20.21 14.98 -7.78
N ASN A 55 19.61 15.15 -8.96
CA ASN A 55 19.75 16.34 -9.79
C ASN A 55 18.44 17.12 -9.97
N SER A 56 17.30 16.43 -10.01
CA SER A 56 16.00 17.08 -10.21
C SER A 56 14.84 16.25 -9.67
N SER A 57 13.64 16.85 -9.68
CA SER A 57 12.43 16.06 -9.50
C SER A 57 12.27 15.02 -10.62
N CYS A 58 11.67 13.89 -10.27
CA CYS A 58 11.34 12.82 -11.18
C CYS A 58 9.84 12.63 -11.30
N LEU A 59 9.38 12.33 -12.51
CA LEU A 59 7.97 12.22 -12.85
C LEU A 59 7.62 10.79 -13.27
N ALA A 60 6.58 10.24 -12.66
CA ALA A 60 5.89 9.05 -13.10
C ALA A 60 4.46 9.42 -13.50
N GLN A 61 4.02 9.04 -14.69
CA GLN A 61 2.72 9.45 -15.21
C GLN A 61 2.14 8.48 -16.22
N ASP A 62 0.81 8.48 -16.32
CA ASP A 62 0.09 7.90 -17.46
C ASP A 62 -0.68 9.00 -18.21
N LYS A 63 -1.76 8.65 -18.93
CA LYS A 63 -2.58 9.62 -19.67
C LYS A 63 -3.49 10.47 -18.77
N SER A 64 -3.66 10.09 -17.51
CA SER A 64 -4.69 10.61 -16.60
C SER A 64 -4.17 11.19 -15.31
N GLN A 65 -3.02 10.74 -14.82
CA GLN A 65 -2.52 11.10 -13.49
C GLN A 65 -1.00 11.07 -13.43
N SER A 66 -0.43 11.77 -12.44
CA SER A 66 1.02 11.79 -12.23
C SER A 66 1.42 11.87 -10.75
N ILE A 67 2.59 11.31 -10.47
CA ILE A 67 3.33 11.41 -9.21
C ILE A 67 4.70 11.99 -9.53
N SER A 68 5.00 13.16 -8.98
CA SER A 68 6.33 13.76 -9.02
C SER A 68 6.99 13.62 -7.65
N LEU A 69 8.24 13.16 -7.61
CA LEU A 69 9.05 13.04 -6.40
C LEU A 69 10.31 13.91 -6.51
N SER A 70 10.66 14.61 -5.44
CA SER A 70 11.96 15.26 -5.27
C SER A 70 12.50 15.05 -3.86
N ILE A 71 13.81 15.17 -3.70
CA ILE A 71 14.50 15.13 -2.42
C ILE A 71 15.17 16.49 -2.25
N ASP A 72 14.75 17.27 -1.25
CA ASP A 72 15.20 18.66 -1.05
C ASP A 72 16.54 18.68 -0.30
N THR A 73 17.61 18.32 -1.00
CA THR A 73 18.99 18.31 -0.50
C THR A 73 19.98 18.44 -1.66
N ASP A 74 21.14 19.06 -1.40
CA ASP A 74 22.24 19.13 -2.36
C ASP A 74 22.93 17.77 -2.58
N SER A 75 22.81 16.85 -1.61
CA SER A 75 23.42 15.52 -1.66
C SER A 75 22.66 14.50 -0.83
N ILE A 76 22.51 13.28 -1.36
CA ILE A 76 21.80 12.20 -0.70
C ILE A 76 22.79 11.35 0.09
N HIS A 77 22.68 11.41 1.41
CA HIS A 77 23.50 10.65 2.34
C HIS A 77 22.67 9.73 3.21
N SER A 78 23.18 8.52 3.39
CA SER A 78 22.65 7.55 4.34
C SER A 78 22.76 8.08 5.77
N ALA A 79 21.87 7.65 6.66
CA ALA A 79 21.80 8.07 8.05
C ALA A 79 21.67 9.60 8.29
N LYS A 80 21.29 10.37 7.27
CA LYS A 80 20.82 11.76 7.41
C LYS A 80 19.33 11.84 7.08
N ALA A 81 18.67 12.86 7.63
CA ALA A 81 17.31 13.20 7.24
C ALA A 81 17.31 13.73 5.80
N LEU A 82 16.45 13.16 4.97
CA LEU A 82 16.23 13.50 3.57
C LEU A 82 14.80 14.00 3.43
N PRO A 83 14.57 15.30 3.14
CA PRO A 83 13.22 15.82 2.99
C PRO A 83 12.66 15.39 1.63
N PHE A 84 11.76 14.41 1.63
CA PHE A 84 11.06 13.95 0.45
C PHE A 84 9.83 14.82 0.21
N ILE A 85 9.65 15.30 -1.01
CA ILE A 85 8.49 16.07 -1.44
C ILE A 85 7.83 15.35 -2.61
N VAL A 86 6.53 15.06 -2.46
CA VAL A 86 5.70 14.46 -3.50
C VAL A 86 4.67 15.49 -3.95
N THR A 87 4.54 15.66 -5.26
CA THR A 87 3.46 16.45 -5.88
C THR A 87 2.59 15.54 -6.73
N LEU A 88 1.29 15.58 -6.48
CA LEU A 88 0.30 14.77 -7.17
C LEU A 88 -0.45 15.60 -8.22
N ALA A 89 -0.77 14.98 -9.37
CA ALA A 89 -1.72 15.56 -10.32
C ALA A 89 -2.81 14.54 -10.62
N ASP A 90 -4.07 14.98 -10.54
CA ASP A 90 -5.27 14.18 -10.75
C ASP A 90 -5.40 12.94 -9.82
N ILE A 91 -4.76 13.00 -8.65
CA ILE A 91 -4.89 12.01 -7.57
C ILE A 91 -5.33 12.73 -6.29
N LYS A 92 -6.57 12.47 -5.85
CA LYS A 92 -7.11 12.99 -4.58
C LYS A 92 -6.76 12.02 -3.44
N ALA A 93 -5.48 11.92 -3.12
CA ALA A 93 -4.99 10.99 -2.11
C ALA A 93 -5.53 11.33 -0.72
N GLU A 94 -6.04 10.32 -0.03
CA GLU A 94 -6.38 10.37 1.41
C GLU A 94 -5.14 10.03 2.25
N GLN A 95 -4.26 9.19 1.70
CA GLN A 95 -3.01 8.78 2.31
C GLN A 95 -1.90 8.71 1.27
N VAL A 96 -0.70 9.12 1.67
CA VAL A 96 0.53 8.97 0.88
C VAL A 96 1.62 8.39 1.76
N MET A 97 2.34 7.41 1.24
CA MET A 97 3.43 6.72 1.91
C MET A 97 4.58 6.52 0.93
N VAL A 98 5.81 6.57 1.45
CA VAL A 98 6.99 6.10 0.74
C VAL A 98 7.46 4.77 1.32
N ASP A 99 7.71 3.79 0.46
CA ASP A 99 8.32 2.50 0.79
C ASP A 99 9.71 2.43 0.16
N LEU A 100 10.73 2.15 0.96
CA LEU A 100 12.14 2.24 0.59
C LEU A 100 12.75 0.86 0.59
N GLN A 101 13.35 0.47 -0.53
CA GLN A 101 14.04 -0.81 -0.65
C GLN A 101 15.44 -0.61 -1.22
N GLY A 102 16.38 -1.44 -0.76
CA GLY A 102 17.65 -1.58 -1.46
C GLY A 102 17.42 -2.29 -2.78
N LYS A 103 18.00 -1.79 -3.87
CA LYS A 103 17.82 -2.40 -5.20
C LYS A 103 18.30 -3.85 -5.24
N GLU A 104 19.41 -4.12 -4.58
CA GLU A 104 20.07 -5.44 -4.58
C GLU A 104 19.70 -6.29 -3.34
N MET A 105 19.05 -5.71 -2.34
CA MET A 105 18.76 -6.41 -1.08
C MET A 105 17.51 -5.89 -0.38
N PHE A 106 16.73 -6.82 0.19
CA PHE A 106 15.60 -6.49 1.04
C PHE A 106 16.09 -5.99 2.41
N MET A 107 15.71 -4.76 2.75
CA MET A 107 16.15 -4.08 3.98
C MET A 107 15.15 -4.18 5.13
N GLY A 108 14.12 -5.02 4.98
CA GLY A 108 12.99 -5.04 5.89
C GLY A 108 11.91 -4.04 5.49
N LEU A 109 10.97 -3.81 6.39
CA LEU A 109 9.91 -2.82 6.21
C LEU A 109 10.48 -1.43 6.49
N ASN A 110 10.62 -0.61 5.44
CA ASN A 110 11.10 0.77 5.56
C ASN A 110 10.07 1.71 4.91
N GLN A 111 9.03 1.99 5.67
CA GLN A 111 7.87 2.75 5.21
C GLN A 111 7.66 4.00 6.06
N VAL A 112 7.43 5.13 5.39
CA VAL A 112 7.20 6.43 6.04
C VAL A 112 5.93 7.04 5.50
N MET A 113 4.98 7.33 6.40
CA MET A 113 3.76 8.07 6.06
C MET A 113 4.11 9.54 5.81
N MET A 114 3.65 10.06 4.67
CA MET A 114 3.84 11.46 4.30
C MET A 114 2.73 12.32 4.90
N LYS A 115 3.05 13.58 5.18
CA LYS A 115 2.10 14.57 5.70
C LYS A 115 1.75 15.55 4.57
N PRO A 116 0.49 15.99 4.46
CA PRO A 116 0.12 17.04 3.51
C PRO A 116 0.86 18.34 3.85
N VAL A 117 1.33 19.05 2.84
CA VAL A 117 1.97 20.36 2.98
C VAL A 117 0.90 21.43 3.19
N PRO A 118 0.91 22.18 4.31
CA PRO A 118 -0.09 23.21 4.58
C PRO A 118 -0.16 24.26 3.47
N GLY A 119 -1.39 24.63 3.06
CA GLY A 119 -1.60 25.63 2.01
C GLY A 119 -1.46 25.10 0.58
N THR A 120 -1.32 23.79 0.40
CA THR A 120 -1.36 23.13 -0.90
C THR A 120 -2.42 22.04 -0.90
N ASP A 121 -3.00 21.77 -2.07
CA ASP A 121 -4.03 20.71 -2.21
C ASP A 121 -3.44 19.38 -2.70
N ASN A 122 -2.17 19.36 -3.09
CA ASN A 122 -1.58 18.24 -3.83
C ASN A 122 -0.13 17.92 -3.46
N GLN A 123 0.47 18.59 -2.46
CA GLN A 123 1.83 18.29 -2.02
C GLN A 123 1.86 17.57 -0.69
N TRP A 124 2.81 16.64 -0.58
CA TRP A 124 3.05 15.82 0.59
C TRP A 124 4.53 15.80 0.90
N GLN A 125 4.89 15.75 2.18
CA GLN A 125 6.28 15.73 2.62
C GLN A 125 6.54 14.72 3.74
N ALA A 126 7.76 14.19 3.78
CA ALA A 126 8.26 13.39 4.89
C ALA A 126 9.78 13.53 5.01
N ASP A 127 10.29 13.50 6.24
CA ASP A 127 11.72 13.31 6.48
C ASP A 127 12.01 11.81 6.50
N VAL A 128 12.80 11.36 5.53
CA VAL A 128 13.22 9.97 5.36
C VAL A 128 14.64 9.80 5.87
N THR A 129 14.95 8.70 6.53
CA THR A 129 16.34 8.34 6.89
C THR A 129 16.64 6.95 6.35
N LEU A 130 17.68 6.86 5.52
CA LEU A 130 18.13 5.59 4.95
C LEU A 130 19.07 4.87 5.93
N ALA A 131 19.04 3.53 5.87
CA ALA A 131 19.98 2.71 6.63
C ALA A 131 21.42 2.96 6.16
N VAL A 132 22.39 2.74 7.05
CA VAL A 132 23.81 2.97 6.78
C VAL A 132 24.31 2.02 5.69
N CYS A 133 24.98 2.59 4.69
CA CYS A 133 25.78 1.85 3.71
C CYS A 133 27.20 1.63 4.25
N THR A 134 27.67 0.38 4.30
CA THR A 134 29.05 0.06 4.71
C THR A 134 30.03 0.01 3.53
N THR A 135 29.50 0.00 2.30
CA THR A 135 30.26 -0.18 1.05
C THR A 135 30.46 1.11 0.25
N GLY A 136 30.02 2.26 0.77
CA GLY A 136 30.08 3.56 0.11
C GLY A 136 28.73 3.93 -0.50
N THR A 137 28.48 3.55 -1.75
CA THR A 137 27.23 3.90 -2.45
C THR A 137 26.27 2.72 -2.51
N MET A 138 24.98 2.99 -2.32
CA MET A 138 23.89 2.02 -2.47
C MET A 138 22.77 2.61 -3.32
N THR A 139 22.28 1.82 -4.28
CA THR A 139 21.09 2.18 -5.07
C THR A 139 19.84 1.80 -4.30
N TRP A 140 18.96 2.77 -4.12
CA TRP A 140 17.67 2.66 -3.45
C TRP A 140 16.53 2.78 -4.45
N VAL A 141 15.41 2.16 -4.12
CA VAL A 141 14.13 2.31 -4.80
C VAL A 141 13.13 2.91 -3.82
N ALA A 142 12.69 4.15 -4.09
CA ALA A 142 11.57 4.78 -3.39
C ALA A 142 10.28 4.50 -4.16
N THR A 143 9.37 3.75 -3.56
CA THR A 143 8.03 3.52 -4.10
C THR A 143 7.03 4.42 -3.38
N ILE A 144 6.52 5.42 -4.08
CA ILE A 144 5.43 6.26 -3.58
C ILE A 144 4.13 5.51 -3.79
N LYS A 145 3.34 5.36 -2.73
CA LYS A 145 2.01 4.73 -2.76
C LYS A 145 0.99 5.74 -2.27
N THR A 146 -0.06 5.94 -3.06
CA THR A 146 -1.18 6.82 -2.73
C THR A 146 -2.45 5.99 -2.66
N GLU A 147 -3.30 6.26 -1.68
CA GLU A 147 -4.63 5.66 -1.58
C GLU A 147 -5.70 6.74 -1.79
N ALA A 148 -6.66 6.48 -2.68
CA ALA A 148 -7.81 7.35 -2.93
C ALA A 148 -9.06 6.51 -3.23
N ASN A 149 -10.12 6.62 -2.40
CA ASN A 149 -11.36 5.85 -2.56
C ASN A 149 -11.13 4.32 -2.71
N GLY A 150 -10.18 3.75 -1.95
CA GLY A 150 -9.83 2.33 -2.03
C GLY A 150 -9.01 1.91 -3.27
N VAL A 151 -8.60 2.86 -4.10
CA VAL A 151 -7.67 2.64 -5.23
C VAL A 151 -6.26 2.99 -4.78
N ILE A 152 -5.33 2.06 -4.96
CA ILE A 152 -3.91 2.27 -4.71
C ILE A 152 -3.22 2.62 -6.03
N THR A 153 -2.59 3.77 -6.08
CA THR A 153 -1.67 4.13 -7.17
C THR A 153 -0.25 4.13 -6.64
N ASP A 154 0.69 3.52 -7.37
CA ASP A 154 2.10 3.54 -7.03
C ASP A 154 3.02 4.01 -8.17
N ALA A 155 4.20 4.46 -7.80
CA ALA A 155 5.30 4.81 -8.70
C ALA A 155 6.65 4.55 -8.02
N ALA A 156 7.58 3.93 -8.74
CA ALA A 156 8.92 3.60 -8.24
C ALA A 156 10.00 4.50 -8.85
N PHE A 157 10.88 5.04 -8.00
CA PHE A 157 11.96 5.94 -8.37
C PHE A 157 13.28 5.40 -7.83
N GLU A 158 14.27 5.23 -8.71
CA GLU A 158 15.62 4.81 -8.31
C GLU A 158 16.51 6.02 -8.03
N PHE A 159 17.40 5.90 -7.04
CA PHE A 159 18.42 6.90 -6.75
C PHE A 159 19.59 6.29 -5.98
N ASP A 160 20.75 6.91 -6.07
CA ASP A 160 21.93 6.51 -5.31
C ASP A 160 22.09 7.35 -4.05
N ALA A 161 22.52 6.71 -2.96
CA ALA A 161 22.86 7.34 -1.69
C ALA A 161 24.30 6.98 -1.27
N GLN A 162 25.00 7.93 -0.67
CA GLN A 162 26.40 7.80 -0.22
C GLN A 162 26.53 7.74 1.31
#